data_AF-A0A8T6NEX8-F1
#
_entry.id   AF-A0A8T6NEX8-F1
#
_cell.length_a   1.000
_cell.length_b   1.000
_cell.length_c   1.000
_cell.angle_alpha   90.00
_cell.angle_beta   90.00
_cell.angle_gamma   90.00
#
_symmetry.space_group_name_H-M   'P 1'
#
loop_
_entity.id
_entity.type
_entity.pdbx_description
1 polymer ?
#
loop_
_entity_poly.entity_id
_entity_poly.type
_entity_poly.pdbx_seq_one_letter_code
_entity_poly.pdbx_strand_id
1 'polypeptide(L)'
;MKIVFYSIGFCLVLMVNLGIQVFEIYTLQDILGEIPLADKKLEEKLGKETDTLIQKLGQKSKSELQEILSQHINAKREMTKFSGAQALNQDKIEMFHSFLAKYISAIESRLG
;
A
#
# COMPACT_ATOMS: atom_id res chain seq x y z
N MET A 1 -18.33 -5.56 -11.26
CA MET A 1 -19.27 -5.82 -10.16
C MET A 1 -19.22 -4.60 -9.23
N LYS A 2 -20.28 -3.78 -9.22
CA LYS A 2 -20.35 -2.57 -8.39
C LYS A 2 -20.98 -2.96 -7.06
N ILE A 3 -20.23 -2.87 -5.96
CA ILE A 3 -20.80 -3.03 -4.63
C ILE A 3 -21.29 -1.65 -4.19
N VAL A 4 -22.61 -1.53 -3.97
CA VAL A 4 -23.26 -0.33 -3.43
C VAL A 4 -23.62 -0.66 -1.99
N PHE A 5 -23.07 0.09 -1.03
CA PHE A 5 -23.51 0.06 0.36
C PHE A 5 -24.45 1.25 0.60
N TYR A 6 -25.64 0.96 1.15
CA TYR A 6 -26.60 1.95 1.61
C TYR A 6 -26.75 1.82 3.14
N SER A 7 -26.19 2.77 3.89
CA SER A 7 -26.85 3.35 5.08
C SER A 7 -26.02 4.46 5.71
N ILE A 8 -26.62 5.66 5.65
CA ILE A 8 -26.66 6.73 6.66
C ILE A 8 -25.31 7.25 7.16
N GLY A 9 -24.91 8.43 6.63
CA GLY A 9 -24.10 9.38 7.38
C GLY A 9 -22.61 9.45 7.06
N PHE A 10 -22.20 9.51 5.78
CA PHE A 10 -20.88 10.02 5.44
C PHE A 10 -20.93 10.82 4.15
N CYS A 11 -21.20 12.13 4.29
CA CYS A 11 -21.05 13.10 3.22
C CYS A 11 -19.57 13.37 3.00
N LEU A 12 -18.91 12.45 2.30
CA LEU A 12 -17.74 12.70 1.47
C LEU A 12 -17.61 11.46 0.59
N VAL A 13 -18.10 11.56 -0.65
CA VAL A 13 -17.76 10.59 -1.69
C VAL A 13 -16.28 10.83 -2.03
N LEU A 14 -15.39 10.39 -1.14
CA LEU A 14 -14.03 10.07 -1.51
C LEU A 14 -14.17 8.99 -2.57
N MET A 15 -13.86 9.34 -3.81
CA MET A 15 -13.79 8.38 -4.90
C MET A 15 -12.54 7.53 -4.65
N VAL A 16 -12.67 6.57 -3.75
CA VAL A 16 -11.60 5.67 -3.32
C VAL A 16 -11.43 4.60 -4.38
N ASN A 17 -10.23 4.53 -4.97
CA ASN A 17 -9.88 3.42 -5.84
C ASN A 17 -9.26 2.28 -5.02
N LEU A 18 -10.10 1.33 -4.60
CA LEU A 18 -9.69 0.14 -3.85
C LEU A 18 -8.80 -0.82 -4.65
N GLY A 19 -8.81 -0.73 -5.99
CA GLY A 19 -8.00 -1.57 -6.87
C GLY A 19 -6.56 -1.10 -7.05
N ILE A 20 -6.11 -0.09 -6.29
CA ILE A 20 -4.72 0.36 -6.34
C ILE A 20 -3.82 -0.74 -5.79
N GLN A 21 -2.86 -1.14 -6.60
CA GLN A 21 -1.82 -2.08 -6.21
C GLN A 21 -0.81 -1.38 -5.28
N VAL A 22 -0.58 -1.97 -4.11
CA VAL A 22 0.37 -1.44 -3.11
C VAL A 22 1.63 -2.31 -3.08
N PHE A 23 1.45 -3.62 -3.25
CA PHE A 23 2.50 -4.63 -3.35
C PHE A 23 2.10 -5.64 -4.44
N GLU A 24 3.01 -6.54 -4.87
CA GLU A 24 2.75 -7.45 -6.00
C GLU A 24 1.45 -8.25 -5.80
N ILE A 25 1.18 -8.67 -4.57
CA ILE A 25 0.00 -9.47 -4.20
C ILE A 25 -1.06 -8.72 -3.38
N TYR A 26 -0.82 -7.47 -2.96
CA TYR A 26 -1.73 -6.73 -2.09
C TYR A 26 -2.25 -5.45 -2.73
N THR A 27 -3.55 -5.26 -2.63
CA THR A 27 -4.27 -4.05 -3.06
C THR A 27 -4.72 -3.22 -1.87
N LEU A 28 -5.14 -1.99 -2.13
CA LEU A 28 -5.73 -1.12 -1.12
C LEU A 28 -6.96 -1.79 -0.46
N GLN A 29 -7.73 -2.59 -1.20
CA GLN A 29 -8.84 -3.36 -0.63
C GLN A 29 -8.38 -4.36 0.44
N ASP A 30 -7.28 -5.07 0.23
CA ASP A 30 -6.76 -6.05 1.20
C ASP A 30 -6.26 -5.38 2.48
N ILE A 31 -5.73 -4.16 2.34
CA ILE A 31 -5.23 -3.35 3.44
C ILE A 31 -6.38 -2.79 4.27
N LEU A 32 -7.47 -2.35 3.64
CA LEU A 32 -8.62 -1.79 4.36
C LEU A 32 -9.64 -2.85 4.80
N GLY A 33 -9.63 -4.03 4.19
CA GLY A 33 -10.52 -5.14 4.50
C GLY A 33 -10.14 -5.87 5.79
N GLU A 34 -10.86 -6.96 6.11
CA GLU A 34 -10.57 -7.78 7.30
C GLU A 34 -9.42 -8.77 7.07
N ILE A 35 -9.23 -9.21 5.82
CA ILE A 35 -8.23 -10.20 5.42
C ILE A 35 -7.24 -9.54 4.46
N PRO A 36 -5.92 -9.74 4.65
CA PRO A 36 -5.27 -10.51 5.71
C PRO A 36 -5.36 -9.83 7.09
N LEU A 37 -5.23 -10.63 8.16
CA LEU A 37 -5.15 -10.13 9.53
C LEU A 37 -3.79 -9.46 9.78
N ALA A 38 -3.78 -8.42 10.61
CA ALA A 38 -2.56 -7.77 11.08
C ALA A 38 -1.83 -8.65 12.11
N ASP A 39 -1.20 -9.72 11.63
CA ASP A 39 -0.44 -10.64 12.45
C ASP A 39 1.04 -10.68 12.05
N LYS A 40 1.84 -11.36 12.87
CA LYS A 40 3.28 -11.51 12.63
C LYS A 40 3.59 -12.23 11.32
N LYS A 41 2.67 -13.08 10.84
CA LYS A 41 2.84 -13.82 9.58
C LYS A 41 2.68 -12.89 8.37
N LEU A 42 1.75 -11.94 8.44
CA LEU A 42 1.61 -10.88 7.44
C LEU A 42 2.87 -10.00 7.43
N GLU A 43 3.35 -9.59 8.61
CA GLU A 43 4.56 -8.79 8.73
C GLU A 43 5.78 -9.50 8.09
N GLU A 44 6.01 -10.77 8.41
CA GLU A 44 7.09 -11.58 7.82
C GLU A 44 6.95 -11.72 6.30
N LYS A 45 5.72 -11.85 5.80
CA LYS A 45 5.47 -11.91 4.34
C LYS A 45 5.80 -10.58 3.67
N LEU A 46 5.34 -9.46 4.24
CA LEU A 46 5.62 -8.13 3.72
C LEU A 46 7.10 -7.80 3.76
N GLY A 47 7.81 -8.20 4.82
CA GLY A 47 9.26 -8.08 4.90
C GLY A 47 9.98 -8.83 3.79
N LYS A 48 9.66 -10.10 3.59
CA LYS A 48 10.25 -10.93 2.52
C LYS A 48 9.95 -10.37 1.13
N GLU A 49 8.72 -9.94 0.90
CA GLU A 49 8.30 -9.34 -0.38
C GLU A 49 9.06 -8.02 -0.63
N THR A 50 9.13 -7.14 0.37
CA THR A 50 9.84 -5.87 0.28
C THR A 50 11.33 -6.07 -0.02
N ASP A 51 11.98 -7.00 0.69
CA ASP A 51 13.40 -7.29 0.47
C ASP A 51 13.64 -7.87 -0.93
N THR A 52 12.73 -8.73 -1.42
CA THR A 52 12.78 -9.26 -2.78
C THR A 52 12.64 -8.14 -3.83
N LEU A 53 11.70 -7.22 -3.62
CA LEU A 53 11.51 -6.07 -4.50
C LEU A 53 12.75 -5.18 -4.53
N ILE A 54 13.34 -4.88 -3.37
CA ILE A 54 14.58 -4.10 -3.24
C ILE A 54 15.74 -4.77 -3.99
N GLN A 55 15.87 -6.10 -3.92
CA GLN A 55 16.88 -6.83 -4.68
C GLN A 55 16.70 -6.70 -6.18
N LYS A 56 15.46 -6.77 -6.67
CA LYS A 56 15.11 -6.62 -8.09
C LYS A 56 15.37 -5.21 -8.63
N LEU A 57 15.42 -4.18 -7.77
CA LEU A 57 15.70 -2.79 -8.21
C LEU A 57 17.03 -2.66 -8.96
N GLY A 58 18.03 -3.51 -8.67
CA GLY A 58 19.31 -3.49 -9.36
C GLY A 58 19.25 -3.89 -10.84
N GLN A 59 18.14 -4.50 -11.28
CA GLN A 59 17.90 -4.93 -12.65
C GLN A 59 17.06 -3.92 -13.44
N LYS A 60 16.64 -2.82 -12.80
CA LYS A 60 15.73 -1.81 -13.38
C LYS A 60 16.49 -0.64 -13.96
N SER A 61 16.00 -0.13 -15.09
CA SER A 61 16.46 1.14 -15.66
C SER A 61 15.97 2.33 -14.83
N LYS A 62 16.61 3.48 -15.02
CA LYS A 62 16.21 4.73 -14.34
C LYS A 62 14.74 5.10 -14.61
N SER A 63 14.27 4.93 -15.85
CA SER A 63 12.88 5.22 -16.23
C SER A 63 11.92 4.29 -15.50
N GLU A 64 12.21 2.98 -15.45
CA GLU A 64 11.40 2.02 -14.68
C GLU A 64 11.38 2.36 -13.19
N LEU A 65 12.52 2.75 -12.61
CA LEU A 65 12.58 3.15 -11.20
C LEU A 65 11.72 4.39 -10.92
N GLN A 66 11.68 5.37 -11.82
CA GLN A 66 10.83 6.56 -11.69
C GLN A 66 9.33 6.20 -11.80
N GLU A 67 8.96 5.30 -12.70
CA GLU A 67 7.59 4.81 -12.83
C GLU A 67 7.14 4.06 -11.56
N ILE A 68 7.97 3.13 -11.08
CA ILE A 68 7.71 2.38 -9.84
C ILE A 68 7.57 3.35 -8.66
N LEU A 69 8.47 4.32 -8.52
CA LEU A 69 8.41 5.33 -7.45
C LEU A 69 7.09 6.10 -7.48
N SER A 70 6.66 6.58 -8.65
CA SER A 70 5.43 7.34 -8.79
C SER A 70 4.19 6.51 -8.40
N GLN A 71 4.14 5.24 -8.82
CA GLN A 71 3.08 4.32 -8.44
C GLN A 71 3.01 4.10 -6.92
N HIS A 72 4.15 3.84 -6.27
CA HIS A 72 4.20 3.55 -4.84
C HIS A 72 3.95 4.81 -3.98
N ILE A 73 4.36 6.00 -4.43
CA ILE A 73 3.99 7.27 -3.80
C ILE A 73 2.48 7.49 -3.85
N ASN A 74 1.85 7.20 -4.99
CA ASN A 74 0.41 7.31 -5.12
C ASN A 74 -0.32 6.33 -4.18
N ALA A 75 0.11 5.07 -4.15
CA ALA A 75 -0.42 4.06 -3.23
C ALA A 75 -0.30 4.51 -1.76
N LYS A 76 0.86 5.03 -1.36
CA LYS A 76 1.10 5.57 -0.01
C LYS A 76 0.12 6.69 0.32
N ARG A 77 -0.04 7.65 -0.59
CA ARG A 77 -0.97 8.79 -0.42
C ARG A 77 -2.41 8.31 -0.23
N GLU A 78 -2.86 7.36 -1.04
CA GLU A 78 -4.22 6.83 -0.93
C GLU A 78 -4.42 6.09 0.39
N MET A 79 -3.46 5.28 0.83
CA MET A 79 -3.51 4.66 2.16
C MET A 79 -3.54 5.69 3.30
N THR A 80 -2.77 6.78 3.22
CA THR A 80 -2.74 7.82 4.26
C THR A 80 -4.10 8.49 4.47
N LYS A 81 -4.98 8.49 3.46
CA LYS A 81 -6.35 9.00 3.62
C LYS A 81 -7.18 8.21 4.64
N PHE A 82 -6.77 6.98 4.95
CA PHE A 82 -7.45 6.08 5.89
C PHE A 82 -6.77 6.02 7.26
N SER A 83 -5.62 6.69 7.42
CA SER A 83 -5.00 6.87 8.72
C SER A 83 -5.95 7.65 9.64
N GLY A 84 -6.24 7.10 10.81
CA GLY A 84 -7.20 7.66 11.76
C GLY A 84 -8.67 7.25 11.54
N ALA A 85 -8.97 6.44 10.53
CA ALA A 85 -10.31 5.89 10.33
C ALA A 85 -10.62 4.81 11.38
N GLN A 86 -11.35 5.18 12.43
CA GLN A 86 -11.63 4.32 13.61
C GLN A 86 -12.30 2.97 13.27
N ALA A 87 -13.01 2.87 12.15
CA ALA A 87 -13.65 1.64 11.69
C ALA A 87 -12.67 0.64 11.03
N LEU A 88 -11.42 1.03 10.79
CA LEU A 88 -10.41 0.23 10.10
C LEU A 88 -9.28 -0.18 11.04
N ASN A 89 -8.64 -1.30 10.73
CA ASN A 89 -7.48 -1.79 11.47
C ASN A 89 -6.26 -0.90 11.22
N GLN A 90 -6.01 0.02 12.16
CA GLN A 90 -4.92 1.00 12.06
C GLN A 90 -3.55 0.33 12.08
N ASP A 91 -3.35 -0.68 12.93
CA ASP A 91 -2.10 -1.45 13.01
C ASP A 91 -1.73 -2.05 11.65
N LYS A 92 -2.73 -2.54 10.90
CA LYS A 92 -2.52 -3.04 9.54
C LYS A 92 -2.09 -1.93 8.59
N ILE A 93 -2.80 -0.81 8.60
CA ILE A 93 -2.49 0.33 7.72
C ILE A 93 -1.07 0.84 7.98
N GLU A 94 -0.69 0.97 9.25
CA GLU A 94 0.65 1.38 9.68
C GLU A 94 1.74 0.39 9.26
N MET A 95 1.48 -0.92 9.40
CA MET A 95 2.40 -1.97 8.94
C MET A 95 2.70 -1.83 7.44
N PHE A 96 1.66 -1.76 6.60
CA PHE A 96 1.85 -1.58 5.17
C PHE A 96 2.53 -0.24 4.83
N HIS A 97 2.20 0.84 5.55
CA HIS A 97 2.86 2.14 5.40
C HIS A 97 4.37 2.06 5.66
N SER A 98 4.76 1.35 6.71
CA SER A 98 6.17 1.18 7.10
C SER A 98 6.97 0.45 6.01
N PHE A 99 6.47 -0.68 5.53
CA PHE A 99 7.12 -1.44 4.44
C PHE A 99 7.15 -0.65 3.12
N LEU A 100 6.05 0.01 2.78
CA LEU A 100 5.98 0.84 1.58
C LEU A 100 6.95 2.02 1.64
N ALA A 101 7.09 2.67 2.79
CA ALA A 101 8.06 3.73 3.01
C ALA A 101 9.50 3.21 2.86
N LYS A 102 9.82 2.05 3.45
CA LYS A 102 11.13 1.39 3.28
C LYS A 102 11.46 1.17 1.81
N TYR A 103 10.49 0.68 1.03
CA TYR A 103 10.69 0.41 -0.40
C TYR A 103 10.89 1.70 -1.21
N ILE A 104 10.07 2.72 -0.98
CA ILE A 104 10.21 4.04 -1.61
C ILE A 104 11.60 4.62 -1.36
N SER A 105 12.07 4.63 -0.10
CA SER A 105 13.40 5.14 0.23
C SER A 105 14.53 4.35 -0.44
N ALA A 106 14.36 3.04 -0.64
CA ALA A 106 15.34 2.23 -1.37
C ALA A 106 15.39 2.59 -2.88
N ILE A 107 14.25 2.92 -3.49
CA ILE A 107 14.19 3.40 -4.87
C ILE A 107 14.84 4.79 -4.99
N GLU A 108 14.48 5.72 -4.10
CA GLU A 108 15.04 7.07 -4.06
C GLU A 108 16.57 7.03 -3.91
N SER A 109 17.08 6.18 -3.02
CA SER A 109 18.52 5.98 -2.81
C SER A 109 19.27 5.45 -4.04
N ARG A 110 18.58 4.80 -4.99
CA ARG A 110 19.17 4.35 -6.26
C ARG A 110 19.04 5.37 -7.38
N LEU A 111 18.09 6.30 -7.27
CA LEU A 111 17.86 7.35 -8.26
C LEU A 111 18.72 8.60 -8.02
N GLY A 112 19.10 8.85 -6.76
CA GLY A 112 20.09 9.86 -6.36
C GLY A 112 21.50 9.47 -6.73
#